data_AF-M5R8J2-F1
#
_entry.id   AF-M5R8J2-F1
#
_cell.length_a   1.000
_cell.length_b   1.000
_cell.length_c   1.000
_cell.angle_alpha   90.00
_cell.angle_beta   90.00
_cell.angle_gamma   90.00
#
_symmetry.space_group_name_H-M   'P 1'
#
loop_
_entity.id
_entity.type
_entity.pdbx_description
1 polymer ?
#
loop_
_entity_poly.entity_id
_entity_poly.type
_entity_poly.pdbx_seq_one_letter_code
_entity_poly.pdbx_strand_id
1 'polypeptide(L)'
;MGGGGYGRYGWRRWAAMGGGGMGGMGGFQRIAPERVKKISVVTVCLEHGKPDPNPKMAYKIVPIEQFTDSPNVRLVCEALGNGLVTQNTAQAAAWHLTDKMSWFQLAQKNRVESKYTGNVRWFSPLELKTAMLVVQEIDRIVSTADEYAKQSDADASLADDPS
;
A
#
# COMPACT_ATOMS: atom_id res chain seq x y z
N MET A 1 -32.08 33.21 -36.92
CA MET A 1 -32.04 31.74 -37.10
C MET A 1 -30.88 31.46 -38.07
N GLY A 2 -29.63 31.33 -37.63
CA GLY A 2 -28.99 30.11 -37.07
C GLY A 2 -28.01 29.57 -38.13
N GLY A 3 -26.76 29.20 -37.89
CA GLY A 3 -25.87 29.20 -36.72
C GLY A 3 -24.41 29.14 -37.22
N GLY A 4 -23.49 29.69 -36.44
CA GLY A 4 -22.09 29.92 -36.81
C GLY A 4 -21.23 28.66 -36.89
N GLY A 5 -20.51 28.50 -38.00
CA GLY A 5 -19.49 27.49 -38.20
C GLY A 5 -18.12 28.02 -37.81
N TYR A 6 -17.65 27.67 -36.61
CA TYR A 6 -16.28 27.96 -36.16
C TYR A 6 -15.77 26.79 -35.30
N GLY A 7 -14.60 26.25 -35.63
CA GLY A 7 -13.77 25.51 -34.66
C GLY A 7 -13.62 23.98 -34.83
N ARG A 8 -13.32 23.47 -36.04
CA ARG A 8 -12.80 22.08 -36.21
C ARG A 8 -11.40 22.03 -36.83
N TYR A 9 -10.48 22.89 -36.38
CA TYR A 9 -9.10 22.94 -36.89
C TYR A 9 -8.01 23.06 -35.80
N GLY A 10 -8.28 22.60 -34.57
CA GLY A 10 -7.35 22.74 -33.44
C GLY A 10 -6.57 21.48 -33.02
N TRP A 11 -6.81 20.30 -33.60
CA TRP A 11 -6.32 19.03 -33.02
C TRP A 11 -5.59 18.09 -33.99
N ARG A 12 -5.33 18.53 -35.24
CA ARG A 12 -4.65 17.71 -36.27
C ARG A 12 -3.28 18.24 -36.71
N ARG A 13 -2.77 19.31 -36.09
CA ARG A 13 -1.43 19.89 -36.35
C ARG A 13 -0.37 19.47 -35.30
N TRP A 14 -0.68 18.50 -34.45
CA TRP A 14 0.28 17.90 -33.51
C TRP A 14 0.45 16.39 -33.75
N ALA A 15 0.30 15.94 -34.99
CA ALA A 15 0.47 14.52 -35.34
C ALA A 15 1.52 14.32 -36.45
N ALA A 16 2.31 15.36 -36.79
CA ALA A 16 3.20 15.35 -37.94
C ALA A 16 4.51 16.11 -37.74
N MET A 17 5.05 16.18 -36.51
CA MET A 17 6.39 16.73 -36.29
C MET A 17 7.10 16.04 -35.12
N GLY A 18 8.13 15.24 -35.46
CA GLY A 18 9.01 14.52 -34.54
C GLY A 18 8.66 13.03 -34.46
N GLY A 19 9.23 12.13 -35.26
CA GLY A 19 10.61 12.14 -35.74
C GLY A 19 11.54 11.83 -34.56
N GLY A 20 11.78 10.54 -34.30
CA GLY A 20 12.67 10.12 -33.23
C GLY A 20 12.46 8.69 -32.77
N GLY A 21 12.71 7.72 -33.65
CA GLY A 21 13.13 6.41 -33.17
C GLY A 21 14.55 6.56 -32.62
N MET A 22 14.75 6.37 -31.32
CA MET A 22 16.07 6.03 -30.75
C MET A 22 15.94 5.74 -29.25
N GLY A 23 16.29 4.50 -28.90
CA GLY A 23 17.12 4.27 -27.72
C GLY A 23 16.42 4.03 -26.39
N GLY A 24 16.48 2.77 -25.94
CA GLY A 24 16.77 2.50 -24.53
C GLY A 24 15.58 2.20 -23.62
N MET A 25 14.91 1.07 -23.85
CA MET A 25 14.25 0.34 -22.76
C MET A 25 15.32 -0.25 -21.81
N GLY A 26 15.84 0.57 -20.88
CA GLY A 26 16.79 0.07 -19.89
C GLY A 26 17.39 1.16 -19.00
N GLY A 27 16.76 1.42 -17.85
CA GLY A 27 17.37 2.26 -16.81
C GLY A 27 16.38 2.91 -15.84
N PHE A 28 15.53 2.14 -15.17
CA PHE A 28 14.50 2.71 -14.28
C PHE A 28 14.98 3.10 -12.86
N GLN A 29 16.23 2.83 -12.46
CA GLN A 29 16.67 3.04 -11.06
C GLN A 29 18.13 3.50 -10.89
N ARG A 30 18.69 4.34 -11.79
CA ARG A 30 19.96 5.03 -11.50
C ARG A 30 19.71 6.46 -11.06
N ILE A 31 19.80 6.71 -9.75
CA ILE A 31 19.98 8.05 -9.22
C ILE A 31 21.47 8.37 -9.39
N ALA A 32 21.81 9.38 -10.21
CA ALA A 32 23.20 9.77 -10.38
C ALA A 32 23.81 10.18 -9.03
N PRO A 33 25.10 9.93 -8.78
CA PRO A 33 25.74 10.35 -7.53
C PRO A 33 25.46 11.83 -7.24
N GLU A 34 25.17 12.13 -5.98
CA GLU A 34 24.85 13.48 -5.48
C GLU A 34 23.54 14.10 -6.01
N ARG A 35 22.73 13.37 -6.77
CA ARG A 35 21.42 13.87 -7.24
C ARG A 35 20.30 13.40 -6.31
N VAL A 36 19.41 14.33 -5.95
CA VAL A 36 18.19 14.02 -5.20
C VAL A 36 17.04 13.79 -6.18
N LYS A 37 16.31 12.68 -6.02
CA LYS A 37 15.09 12.39 -6.77
C LYS A 37 13.89 12.37 -5.82
N LYS A 38 12.80 13.03 -6.20
CA LYS A 38 11.51 12.91 -5.52
C LYS A 38 10.82 11.64 -6.01
N ILE A 39 10.43 10.78 -5.08
CA ILE A 39 9.74 9.53 -5.37
C ILE A 39 8.42 9.56 -4.59
N SER A 40 7.31 9.30 -5.28
CA SER A 40 6.02 9.09 -4.64
C SER A 40 5.91 7.62 -4.21
N VAL A 41 5.71 7.40 -2.91
CA VAL A 41 5.52 6.06 -2.34
C VAL A 41 4.14 6.03 -1.69
N VAL A 42 3.40 4.95 -1.92
CA VAL A 42 2.15 4.70 -1.21
C VAL A 42 2.50 4.14 0.16
N THR A 43 2.05 4.80 1.21
CA THR A 43 2.38 4.45 2.61
C THR A 43 1.12 4.27 3.43
N VAL A 44 1.22 3.55 4.53
CA VAL A 44 0.15 3.43 5.54
C VAL A 44 0.72 3.75 6.92
N CYS A 45 -0.13 4.27 7.80
CA CYS A 45 0.20 4.49 9.20
C CYS A 45 0.09 3.16 9.95
N LEU A 46 1.19 2.68 10.54
CA LEU A 46 1.18 1.45 11.34
C LEU A 46 0.63 1.66 12.75
N GLU A 47 0.66 2.90 13.25
CA GLU A 47 0.07 3.28 14.53
C GLU A 47 -1.06 4.27 14.32
N HIS A 48 -2.17 4.00 14.97
CA HIS A 48 -3.29 4.91 15.03
C HIS A 48 -3.03 6.06 16.02
N GLY A 49 -3.44 7.28 15.66
CA GLY A 49 -3.45 8.44 16.56
C GLY A 49 -2.17 9.29 16.55
N LYS A 50 -1.15 8.90 15.78
CA LYS A 50 0.00 9.77 15.51
C LYS A 50 -0.41 10.93 14.58
N PRO A 51 0.20 12.12 14.75
CA PRO A 51 -0.12 13.27 13.91
C PRO A 51 0.17 12.94 12.44
N ASP A 52 -0.66 13.49 11.56
CA ASP A 52 -0.48 13.33 10.12
C ASP A 52 0.93 13.78 9.69
N PRO A 53 1.56 13.03 8.78
CA PRO A 53 2.92 13.33 8.34
C PRO A 53 2.96 14.71 7.68
N ASN A 54 3.87 15.57 8.13
CA ASN A 54 4.10 16.88 7.55
C ASN A 54 5.53 17.03 6.99
N PRO A 55 5.76 17.84 5.93
CA PRO A 55 7.08 17.98 5.33
C PRO A 55 8.18 18.55 6.23
N LYS A 56 7.82 19.10 7.40
CA LYS A 56 8.77 19.70 8.35
C LYS A 56 9.30 18.67 9.35
N MET A 57 8.70 17.48 9.43
CA MET A 57 9.18 16.40 10.29
C MET A 57 10.42 15.74 9.68
N ALA A 58 11.40 15.42 10.53
CA ALA A 58 12.54 14.63 10.12
C ALA A 58 12.15 13.15 10.05
N TYR A 59 12.24 12.55 8.86
CA TYR A 59 11.91 11.14 8.63
C TYR A 59 13.18 10.31 8.46
N LYS A 60 13.19 9.11 9.05
CA LYS A 60 14.21 8.09 8.84
C LYS A 60 13.55 6.85 8.26
N ILE A 61 14.13 6.31 7.19
CA ILE A 61 13.72 5.00 6.67
C ILE A 61 14.31 3.94 7.59
N VAL A 62 13.45 3.08 8.13
CA VAL A 62 13.83 1.96 8.98
C VAL A 62 13.27 0.65 8.37
N PRO A 63 14.00 -0.46 8.49
CA PRO A 63 13.46 -1.79 8.20
C PRO A 63 12.21 -2.07 9.04
N ILE A 64 11.26 -2.83 8.48
CA ILE A 64 9.97 -3.11 9.14
C ILE A 64 10.15 -3.95 10.41
N GLU A 65 11.19 -4.79 10.44
CA GLU A 65 11.57 -5.65 11.56
C GLU A 65 12.00 -4.84 12.80
N GLN A 66 12.41 -3.57 12.62
CA GLN A 66 12.69 -2.69 13.76
C GLN A 66 11.41 -2.15 14.41
N PHE A 67 10.27 -2.28 13.74
CA PHE A 67 9.00 -1.73 14.18
C PHE A 67 8.01 -2.82 14.61
N THR A 68 7.93 -3.92 13.87
CA THR A 68 7.03 -5.03 14.19
C THR A 68 7.60 -6.37 13.74
N ASP A 69 7.43 -7.39 14.58
CA ASP A 69 7.78 -8.78 14.28
C ASP A 69 6.58 -9.56 13.69
N SER A 70 5.42 -8.92 13.51
CA SER A 70 4.22 -9.59 13.02
C SER A 70 4.35 -9.91 11.53
N PRO A 71 4.31 -11.20 11.12
CA PRO A 71 4.36 -11.57 9.71
C PRO A 71 3.14 -11.05 8.94
N ASN A 72 1.98 -10.90 9.62
CA ASN A 72 0.75 -10.43 9.01
C ASN A 72 0.88 -8.97 8.56
N VAL A 73 1.47 -8.11 9.38
CA VAL A 73 1.68 -6.69 9.06
C VAL A 73 2.65 -6.54 7.88
N ARG A 74 3.72 -7.35 7.88
CA ARG A 74 4.67 -7.38 6.75
C ARG A 74 3.97 -7.75 5.44
N LEU A 75 3.13 -8.78 5.43
CA LEU A 75 2.39 -9.21 4.24
C LEU A 75 1.38 -8.15 3.76
N VAL A 76 0.72 -7.42 4.67
CA VAL A 76 -0.14 -6.28 4.28
C VAL A 76 0.68 -5.19 3.58
N CYS A 77 1.86 -4.84 4.12
CA CYS A 77 2.74 -3.85 3.51
C CYS A 77 3.29 -4.29 2.15
N GLU A 78 3.65 -5.58 2.00
CA GLU A 78 4.07 -6.15 0.72
C GLU A 78 2.93 -6.14 -0.31
N ALA A 79 1.71 -6.51 0.09
CA ALA A 79 0.54 -6.47 -0.78
C ALA A 79 0.26 -5.04 -1.27
N LEU A 80 0.43 -4.04 -0.41
CA LEU A 80 0.30 -2.63 -0.78
C LEU A 80 1.41 -2.19 -1.75
N GLY A 81 2.67 -2.55 -1.45
CA GLY A 81 3.82 -2.21 -2.28
C GLY A 81 3.75 -2.81 -3.69
N ASN A 82 3.15 -4.00 -3.81
CA ASN A 82 2.90 -4.67 -5.08
C ASN A 82 1.61 -4.23 -5.80
N GLY A 83 0.82 -3.32 -5.20
CA GLY A 83 -0.43 -2.82 -5.78
C GLY A 83 -1.58 -3.84 -5.79
N LEU A 84 -1.51 -4.89 -4.97
CA LEU A 84 -2.57 -5.89 -4.84
C LEU A 84 -3.77 -5.38 -4.03
N VAL A 85 -3.52 -4.43 -3.12
CA VAL A 85 -4.55 -3.82 -2.27
C VAL A 85 -4.49 -2.30 -2.35
N THR A 86 -5.64 -1.65 -2.16
CA THR A 86 -5.70 -0.19 -2.11
C THR A 86 -5.14 0.35 -0.80
N GLN A 87 -4.69 1.61 -0.79
CA GLN A 87 -4.15 2.26 0.40
C GLN A 87 -5.14 2.27 1.58
N ASN A 88 -6.41 2.56 1.34
CA ASN A 88 -7.43 2.58 2.39
C ASN A 88 -7.69 1.18 2.96
N THR A 89 -7.75 0.16 2.10
CA THR A 89 -7.87 -1.24 2.53
C THR A 89 -6.67 -1.66 3.39
N ALA A 90 -5.45 -1.34 2.95
CA ALA A 90 -4.24 -1.64 3.71
C ALA A 90 -4.18 -0.87 5.03
N GLN A 91 -4.64 0.39 5.08
CA GLN A 91 -4.71 1.20 6.29
C GLN A 91 -5.69 0.61 7.33
N ALA A 92 -6.85 0.13 6.89
CA ALA A 92 -7.81 -0.55 7.75
C ALA A 92 -7.25 -1.87 8.30
N ALA A 93 -6.63 -2.68 7.44
CA ALA A 93 -6.01 -3.94 7.82
C ALA A 93 -4.85 -3.72 8.81
N ALA A 94 -3.99 -2.72 8.55
CA ALA A 94 -2.88 -2.38 9.43
C ALA A 94 -3.37 -2.05 10.84
N TRP A 95 -4.32 -1.11 11.01
CA TRP A 95 -4.85 -0.75 12.33
C TRP A 95 -5.61 -1.88 13.03
N HIS A 96 -6.22 -2.80 12.28
CA HIS A 96 -6.81 -3.98 12.87
C HIS A 96 -5.74 -4.91 13.48
N LEU A 97 -4.63 -5.11 12.75
CA LEU A 97 -3.54 -6.01 13.15
C LEU A 97 -2.63 -5.42 14.24
N THR A 98 -2.27 -4.13 14.14
CA THR A 98 -1.32 -3.48 15.06
C THR A 98 -2.01 -2.96 16.33
N ASP A 99 -3.10 -2.21 16.17
CA ASP A 99 -3.79 -1.51 17.27
C ASP A 99 -4.98 -2.31 17.84
N LYS A 100 -5.25 -3.52 17.32
CA LYS A 100 -6.39 -4.39 17.69
C LYS A 100 -7.75 -3.69 17.60
N MET A 101 -7.89 -2.70 16.72
CA MET A 101 -9.16 -2.00 16.54
C MET A 101 -10.19 -2.95 15.95
N SER A 102 -11.40 -2.95 16.49
CA SER A 102 -12.47 -3.77 15.91
C SER A 102 -12.94 -3.17 14.58
N TRP A 103 -13.42 -4.02 13.67
CA TRP A 103 -13.98 -3.57 12.40
C TRP A 103 -15.13 -2.58 12.57
N PHE A 104 -15.88 -2.70 13.67
CA PHE A 104 -16.95 -1.77 14.03
C PHE A 104 -16.40 -0.39 14.42
N GLN A 105 -15.31 -0.34 15.18
CA GLN A 105 -14.63 0.93 15.50
C GLN A 105 -14.06 1.58 14.25
N LEU A 106 -13.48 0.79 13.34
CA LEU A 106 -12.97 1.28 12.06
C LEU A 106 -14.10 1.85 11.19
N ALA A 107 -15.27 1.20 11.15
CA ALA A 107 -16.43 1.65 10.38
C ALA A 107 -17.01 2.99 10.84
N GLN A 108 -16.88 3.31 12.13
CA GLN A 108 -17.37 4.59 12.69
C GLN A 108 -16.35 5.72 12.60
N LYS A 109 -15.11 5.41 12.20
CA LYS A 109 -14.05 6.41 12.18
C LYS A 109 -14.29 7.45 11.10
N ASN A 110 -14.22 8.72 11.49
CA ASN A 110 -14.25 9.83 10.56
C ASN A 110 -12.83 10.26 10.24
N ARG A 111 -12.58 10.54 8.95
CA ARG A 111 -11.34 11.16 8.48
C ARG A 111 -11.39 12.67 8.61
N VAL A 112 -12.56 13.25 8.35
CA VAL A 112 -12.79 14.68 8.51
C VAL A 112 -14.06 14.85 9.32
N GLU A 113 -13.97 15.58 10.42
CA GLU A 113 -15.10 16.03 11.20
C GLU A 113 -15.23 17.53 11.02
N SER A 114 -16.36 17.97 10.48
CA SER A 114 -16.64 19.38 10.25
C SER A 114 -18.04 19.70 10.70
N LYS A 115 -18.16 20.76 11.50
CA LYS A 115 -19.44 21.28 11.97
C LYS A 115 -20.36 21.74 10.83
N TYR A 116 -19.79 22.10 9.67
CA TYR A 116 -20.53 22.74 8.58
C TYR A 116 -20.74 21.83 7.36
N THR A 117 -19.77 20.96 7.05
CA THR A 117 -19.82 20.09 5.86
C THR A 117 -20.17 18.63 6.19
N GLY A 118 -20.38 18.33 7.48
CA GLY A 118 -20.64 16.97 7.97
C GLY A 118 -19.36 16.15 8.11
N ASN A 119 -19.55 14.86 8.39
CA ASN A 119 -18.46 13.93 8.67
C ASN A 119 -18.16 13.07 7.45
N VAL A 120 -16.89 13.02 7.05
CA VAL A 120 -16.41 12.12 6.01
C VAL A 120 -15.81 10.90 6.68
N ARG A 121 -16.41 9.72 6.45
CA ARG A 121 -15.89 8.46 6.97
C ARG A 121 -14.51 8.17 6.40
N TRP A 122 -13.68 7.53 7.22
CA TRP A 122 -12.35 7.10 6.79
C TRP A 122 -12.42 5.97 5.76
N PHE A 123 -13.29 4.99 6.02
CA PHE A 123 -13.45 3.81 5.18
C PHE A 123 -14.89 3.68 4.70
N SER A 124 -15.05 3.28 3.45
CA SER A 124 -16.31 2.80 2.90
C SER A 124 -16.58 1.35 3.36
N PRO A 125 -17.86 0.90 3.36
CA PRO A 125 -18.18 -0.49 3.69
C PRO A 125 -17.49 -1.51 2.78
N LEU A 126 -17.27 -1.17 1.51
CA LEU A 126 -16.58 -2.02 0.56
C LEU A 126 -15.11 -2.19 0.95
N GLU A 127 -14.41 -1.09 1.24
CA GLU A 127 -13.00 -1.14 1.65
C GLU A 127 -12.79 -1.95 2.93
N LEU A 128 -13.71 -1.85 3.89
CA LEU A 128 -13.68 -2.64 5.12
C LEU A 128 -13.90 -4.12 4.85
N LYS A 129 -14.86 -4.47 4.00
CA LYS A 129 -15.08 -5.88 3.60
C LYS A 129 -13.85 -6.44 2.89
N THR A 130 -13.24 -5.68 2.00
CA THR A 130 -11.99 -6.10 1.34
C THR A 130 -10.87 -6.25 2.36
N ALA A 131 -10.76 -5.35 3.34
CA ALA A 131 -9.74 -5.44 4.38
C ALA A 131 -9.90 -6.70 5.24
N MET A 132 -11.14 -7.07 5.60
CA MET A 132 -11.42 -8.32 6.30
C MET A 132 -10.97 -9.54 5.50
N LEU A 133 -11.27 -9.57 4.19
CA LEU A 133 -10.87 -10.67 3.31
C LEU A 133 -9.34 -10.76 3.16
N VAL A 134 -8.67 -9.62 3.06
CA VAL A 134 -7.20 -9.55 2.98
C VAL A 134 -6.57 -10.08 4.27
N VAL A 135 -7.07 -9.66 5.44
CA VAL A 135 -6.58 -10.16 6.73
C VAL A 135 -6.81 -11.68 6.83
N GLN A 136 -7.99 -12.16 6.47
CA GLN A 136 -8.30 -13.59 6.49
C GLN A 136 -7.37 -14.41 5.59
N GLU A 137 -7.05 -13.91 4.39
CA GLU A 137 -6.12 -14.60 3.48
C GLU A 137 -4.69 -14.58 4.00
N ILE A 138 -4.26 -13.45 4.58
CA ILE A 138 -2.94 -13.33 5.20
C ILE A 138 -2.81 -14.29 6.38
N ASP A 139 -3.83 -14.36 7.24
CA ASP A 139 -3.85 -15.30 8.36
C ASP A 139 -3.73 -16.74 7.88
N ARG A 140 -4.42 -17.09 6.79
CA ARG A 140 -4.32 -18.40 6.15
C ARG A 140 -2.88 -18.66 5.66
N ILE A 141 -2.27 -17.72 4.94
CA ILE A 141 -0.90 -17.86 4.42
C ILE A 141 0.10 -18.08 5.56
N VAL A 142 0.03 -17.25 6.60
CA VAL A 142 0.90 -17.36 7.78
C VAL A 142 0.72 -18.70 8.48
N SER A 143 -0.53 -19.11 8.72
CA SER A 143 -0.83 -20.42 9.32
C SER A 143 -0.22 -21.56 8.51
N THR A 144 -0.36 -21.53 7.18
CA THR A 144 0.23 -22.58 6.32
C THR A 144 1.76 -22.58 6.36
N ALA A 145 2.39 -21.41 6.39
CA ALA A 145 3.84 -21.30 6.48
C ALA A 145 4.37 -21.85 7.82
N ASP A 146 3.66 -21.57 8.92
CA ASP A 146 3.99 -22.10 10.24
C ASP A 146 3.89 -23.63 10.30
N GLU A 147 2.87 -24.23 9.66
CA GLU A 147 2.73 -25.69 9.61
C GLU A 147 3.86 -26.34 8.80
N TYR A 148 4.26 -25.76 7.66
CA TYR A 148 5.40 -26.27 6.88
C TYR A 148 6.72 -26.16 7.66
N ALA A 149 6.94 -25.07 8.39
CA ALA A 149 8.13 -24.89 9.22
C ALA A 149 8.24 -25.95 10.33
N LYS A 150 7.12 -26.23 11.02
CA LYS A 150 7.07 -27.30 12.04
C LYS A 150 7.36 -28.67 11.44
N GLN A 151 6.86 -28.93 10.24
CA GLN A 151 7.07 -30.22 9.59
C GLN A 151 8.51 -30.41 9.11
N SER A 152 9.18 -29.35 8.63
CA SER A 152 10.62 -29.43 8.31
C SER A 152 11.50 -29.64 9.53
N ASP A 153 11.17 -29.02 10.66
CA ASP A 153 11.93 -29.19 11.90
C ASP A 153 11.77 -30.61 12.47
N ALA A 154 10.56 -31.18 12.37
CA ALA A 154 10.29 -32.57 12.76
C ALA A 154 11.05 -33.57 11.88
N ASP A 155 11.07 -33.37 10.56
CA ASP A 155 11.80 -34.22 9.60
C ASP A 155 13.31 -34.16 9.83
N ALA A 156 13.86 -32.97 10.11
CA ALA A 156 15.26 -32.78 10.46
C ALA A 156 15.64 -33.52 11.76
N SER A 157 14.78 -33.48 12.78
CA SER A 157 15.04 -34.16 14.06
C SER A 157 15.00 -35.69 13.99
N LEU A 158 14.34 -36.26 12.97
CA LEU A 158 14.28 -37.71 12.72
C LEU A 158 15.51 -38.21 11.93
N ALA A 159 16.26 -37.32 11.27
CA ALA A 159 17.42 -37.67 10.45
C ALA A 159 18.73 -37.75 11.25
N ASP A 160 18.76 -37.28 12.51
CA ASP A 160 19.96 -37.17 13.36
C ASP A 160 20.10 -38.30 14.41
N ASP A 161 19.45 -39.45 14.24
CA ASP A 161 19.57 -40.62 15.13
C ASP A 161 20.54 -41.68 14.54
N PRO A 162 21.87 -41.59 14.77
CA PRO A 162 22.82 -42.60 14.31
C PRO A 162 22.73 -43.85 15.19
N SER A 163 22.44 -44.99 14.55
CA SER A 163 22.46 -46.34 15.14
C SER A 163 23.85 -46.76 15.64
#